data_AF-A0A0N4XDR5-F1
#
_entry.id   AF-A0A0N4XDR5-F1
#
_cell.length_a   1.000
_cell.length_b   1.000
_cell.length_c   1.000
_cell.angle_alpha   90.00
_cell.angle_beta   90.00
_cell.angle_gamma   90.00
#
_symmetry.space_group_name_H-M   'P 1'
#
loop_
_entity.id
_entity.type
_entity.pdbx_description
1 polymer ?
#
loop_
_entity_poly.entity_id
_entity_poly.type
_entity_poly.pdbx_seq_one_letter_code
_entity_poly.pdbx_strand_id
1 'polypeptide(L)'
;MALPKPHGEADDSFNDSVHLDESWFYGPPKKRPLLKEDVKEIAAISPVRVKRTSLEEKSLGQLEIFSKQRFALAKLEEFANVYRNSRVFSFEAPELSEGERRYVVTTLDRFWVWYTSLKERHLYELIPENSPCRLYFDLEYSKQANAGIDHEV
;
A
#
# COMPACT_ATOMS: atom_id res chain seq x y z
N MET A 1 7.57 39.44 -31.66
CA MET A 1 8.42 38.32 -31.22
C MET A 1 7.51 37.12 -31.00
N ALA A 2 7.59 36.11 -31.86
CA ALA A 2 6.79 34.90 -31.76
C ALA A 2 7.60 33.80 -31.07
N LEU A 3 6.97 33.10 -30.11
CA LEU A 3 7.55 31.97 -29.39
C LEU A 3 7.73 30.76 -30.34
N PRO A 4 8.80 29.96 -30.21
CA PRO A 4 8.98 28.74 -31.00
C PRO A 4 7.99 27.65 -30.53
N LYS A 5 7.49 26.87 -31.49
CA LYS A 5 6.60 25.71 -31.25
C LYS A 5 7.36 24.59 -30.52
N PRO A 6 6.73 23.86 -29.60
CA PRO A 6 7.34 22.68 -28.99
C PRO A 6 7.49 21.56 -30.04
N HIS A 7 8.67 20.97 -30.05
CA HIS A 7 9.05 19.81 -30.85
C HIS A 7 8.40 18.53 -30.32
N GLY A 8 7.83 17.74 -31.24
CA GLY A 8 7.74 16.28 -31.17
C GLY A 8 6.82 15.70 -30.11
N GLU A 9 5.59 15.34 -30.49
CA GLU A 9 4.85 14.28 -29.81
C GLU A 9 5.71 13.02 -29.83
N ALA A 10 5.91 12.41 -28.65
CA ALA A 10 6.54 11.10 -28.57
C ALA A 10 5.67 10.11 -29.31
N ASP A 11 6.25 9.42 -30.29
CA ASP A 11 5.59 8.36 -31.04
C ASP A 11 5.34 7.16 -30.12
N ASP A 12 4.19 7.17 -29.44
CA ASP A 12 3.69 6.07 -28.60
C ASP A 12 3.18 4.87 -29.42
N SER A 13 3.56 4.75 -30.71
CA SER A 13 3.22 3.62 -31.58
C SER A 13 3.62 2.25 -31.02
N PHE A 14 4.58 2.19 -30.09
CA PHE A 14 4.99 0.93 -29.47
C PHE A 14 3.89 0.34 -28.59
N ASN A 15 3.15 1.17 -27.85
CA ASN A 15 2.06 0.72 -26.97
C ASN A 15 0.81 0.26 -27.73
N ASP A 16 0.58 0.73 -28.96
CA ASP A 16 -0.54 0.28 -29.80
C ASP A 16 -0.30 -1.13 -30.40
N SER A 17 0.95 -1.54 -30.54
CA SER A 17 1.31 -2.84 -31.13
C SER A 17 1.22 -4.00 -30.14
N VAL A 18 1.31 -3.70 -28.84
CA VAL A 18 1.13 -4.65 -27.76
C VAL A 18 -0.12 -4.24 -26.99
N HIS A 19 -1.25 -4.90 -27.28
CA HIS A 19 -2.46 -4.82 -26.46
C HIS A 19 -2.16 -5.38 -25.05
N LEU A 20 -1.37 -4.65 -24.27
CA LEU A 20 -1.16 -4.84 -22.85
C LEU A 20 -2.33 -4.14 -22.16
N ASP A 21 -3.50 -4.74 -22.24
CA ASP A 21 -4.51 -4.37 -21.26
C ASP A 21 -3.95 -4.76 -19.87
N GLU A 22 -4.27 -3.96 -18.85
CA GLU A 22 -3.88 -4.24 -17.46
C GLU A 22 -4.39 -5.62 -16.98
N SER A 23 -5.23 -6.31 -17.76
CA SER A 23 -5.73 -7.64 -17.48
C SER A 23 -4.68 -8.74 -17.66
N TRP A 24 -3.61 -8.53 -18.44
CA TRP A 24 -2.47 -9.46 -18.46
C TRP A 24 -1.81 -9.58 -17.08
N PHE A 25 -1.70 -8.46 -16.36
CA PHE A 25 -1.04 -8.42 -15.06
C PHE A 25 -2.03 -8.62 -13.89
N TYR A 26 -3.20 -7.98 -13.92
CA TYR A 26 -4.19 -8.03 -12.82
C TYR A 26 -5.32 -9.05 -13.04
N GLY A 27 -5.36 -9.73 -14.19
CA GLY A 27 -6.43 -10.62 -14.58
C GLY A 27 -7.72 -9.89 -15.02
N PRO A 28 -8.70 -10.61 -15.60
CA PRO A 28 -9.96 -10.00 -16.02
C PRO A 28 -10.76 -9.48 -14.82
N PRO A 29 -11.34 -8.27 -14.91
CA PRO A 29 -12.08 -7.66 -13.82
C PRO A 29 -13.28 -8.52 -13.41
N LYS A 30 -13.28 -9.03 -12.19
CA LYS A 30 -14.41 -9.77 -11.62
C LYS A 30 -15.57 -8.80 -11.39
N LYS A 31 -16.70 -9.03 -12.06
CA LYS A 31 -17.96 -8.30 -11.81
C LYS A 31 -18.40 -8.57 -10.36
N ARG A 32 -18.32 -7.54 -9.50
CA ARG A 32 -18.82 -7.63 -8.12
C ARG A 32 -20.35 -7.54 -8.14
N PRO A 33 -21.07 -8.44 -7.44
CA PRO A 33 -22.47 -8.20 -7.13
C PRO A 33 -22.59 -6.96 -6.24
N LEU A 34 -23.59 -6.12 -6.50
CA LEU A 34 -23.94 -4.98 -5.66
C LEU A 34 -24.44 -5.52 -4.30
N LEU A 35 -23.55 -5.58 -3.31
CA LEU A 35 -23.90 -5.91 -1.93
C LEU A 35 -24.24 -4.61 -1.18
N LYS A 36 -25.42 -4.63 -0.56
CA LYS A 36 -25.98 -3.55 0.24
C LYS A 36 -25.06 -3.21 1.42
N GLU A 37 -24.91 -1.92 1.70
CA GLU A 37 -24.14 -1.42 2.82
C GLU A 37 -24.82 -1.77 4.15
N ASP A 38 -24.39 -2.85 4.79
CA ASP A 38 -24.70 -3.11 6.20
C ASP A 38 -23.57 -2.53 7.06
N VAL A 39 -23.82 -1.35 7.62
CA VAL A 39 -23.00 -0.76 8.68
C VAL A 39 -23.21 -1.60 9.94
N LYS A 40 -22.33 -2.57 10.17
CA LYS A 40 -22.16 -3.17 11.51
C LYS A 40 -21.08 -2.43 12.26
N GLU A 41 -21.54 -1.59 13.17
CA GLU A 41 -20.79 -0.99 14.27
C GLU A 41 -20.14 -2.10 15.11
N ILE A 42 -18.82 -2.24 15.03
CA ILE A 42 -18.06 -3.09 15.95
C ILE A 42 -17.84 -2.27 17.23
N ALA A 43 -18.86 -2.28 18.08
CA ALA A 43 -18.74 -1.86 19.47
C ALA A 43 -18.16 -3.01 20.30
N ALA A 44 -16.91 -2.87 20.76
CA ALA A 44 -16.44 -3.25 22.09
C ALA A 44 -14.90 -3.17 22.17
N ILE A 45 -14.36 -1.95 22.30
CA ILE A 45 -13.11 -1.77 23.05
C ILE A 45 -13.54 -1.18 24.39
N SER A 46 -13.52 -2.02 25.42
CA SER A 46 -13.70 -1.65 26.83
C SER A 46 -12.88 -0.40 27.17
N PRO A 47 -13.31 0.46 28.12
CA PRO A 47 -12.51 1.62 28.50
C PRO A 47 -11.17 1.14 29.05
N VAL A 48 -10.13 1.23 28.21
CA VAL A 48 -8.78 0.84 28.59
C VAL A 48 -8.32 1.82 29.65
N ARG A 49 -8.23 1.30 30.89
CA ARG A 49 -7.54 1.93 32.00
C ARG A 49 -6.23 2.52 31.49
N VAL A 50 -6.10 3.85 31.54
CA VAL A 50 -4.92 4.58 31.05
C VAL A 50 -3.68 4.08 31.79
N LYS A 51 -3.01 3.07 31.24
CA LYS A 51 -1.66 2.70 31.64
C LYS A 51 -0.79 3.86 31.17
N ARG A 52 0.00 4.43 32.08
CA ARG A 52 1.03 5.41 31.72
C ARG A 52 1.95 4.72 30.71
N THR A 53 1.79 5.02 29.44
CA THR A 53 2.72 4.60 28.39
C THR A 53 4.03 5.33 28.62
N SER A 54 5.16 4.62 28.47
CA SER A 54 6.49 5.21 28.64
C SER A 54 6.68 6.37 27.65
N LEU A 55 7.64 7.26 27.94
CA LEU A 55 7.99 8.33 27.01
C LEU A 55 8.46 7.77 25.65
N GLU A 56 9.17 6.63 25.69
CA GLU A 56 9.59 5.86 24.51
C GLU A 56 8.37 5.37 23.70
N GLU A 57 7.38 4.80 24.38
CA GLU A 57 6.16 4.33 23.73
C GLU A 57 5.40 5.47 23.05
N LYS A 58 5.45 6.68 23.62
CA LYS A 58 4.83 7.87 23.00
C LYS A 58 5.63 8.40 21.82
N SER A 59 6.96 8.31 21.85
CA SER A 59 7.81 8.83 20.78
C SER A 59 7.73 8.00 19.50
N LEU A 60 7.33 6.73 19.58
CA LEU A 60 7.09 5.88 18.41
C LEU A 60 5.96 6.41 17.50
N GLY A 61 5.09 7.29 17.96
CA GLY A 61 3.98 7.83 17.17
C GLY A 61 2.72 6.96 17.21
N GLN A 62 1.76 7.19 16.32
CA GLN A 62 0.44 6.54 16.36
C GLN A 62 0.30 5.47 15.28
N LEU A 63 -0.68 4.57 15.47
CA LEU A 63 -1.07 3.53 14.52
C LEU A 63 -2.59 3.55 14.39
N GLU A 64 -3.09 3.78 13.18
CA GLU A 64 -4.53 3.84 12.90
C GLU A 64 -4.89 2.97 11.68
N ILE A 65 -6.01 2.23 11.76
CA ILE A 65 -6.43 1.27 10.73
C ILE A 65 -7.72 1.74 10.06
N PHE A 66 -7.73 1.67 8.73
CA PHE A 66 -8.82 2.11 7.85
C PHE A 66 -9.28 0.98 6.94
N SER A 67 -10.57 1.01 6.60
CA SER A 67 -11.19 0.07 5.66
C SER A 67 -10.94 0.42 4.20
N LYS A 68 -10.73 1.70 3.88
CA LYS A 68 -10.57 2.19 2.50
C LYS A 68 -9.29 3.00 2.39
N GLN A 69 -8.54 2.75 1.31
CA GLN A 69 -7.26 3.42 0.99
C GLN A 69 -7.35 4.95 1.09
N ARG A 70 -8.40 5.54 0.51
CA ARG A 70 -8.60 7.00 0.49
C ARG A 70 -8.61 7.64 1.89
N PHE A 71 -9.10 6.93 2.90
CA PHE A 71 -9.11 7.44 4.27
C PHE A 71 -7.73 7.36 4.92
N ALA A 72 -6.99 6.28 4.64
CA ALA A 72 -5.60 6.16 5.09
C ALA A 72 -4.70 7.22 4.45
N LEU A 73 -4.89 7.52 3.15
CA LEU A 73 -4.13 8.58 2.48
C LEU A 73 -4.44 9.97 3.05
N ALA A 74 -5.72 10.30 3.27
CA ALA A 74 -6.09 11.55 3.93
C ALA A 74 -5.48 11.67 5.34
N LYS A 75 -5.42 10.56 6.09
CA LYS A 75 -4.80 10.53 7.41
C LYS A 75 -3.27 10.63 7.35
N LEU A 76 -2.64 10.10 6.31
CA LEU A 76 -1.20 10.24 6.09
C LEU A 76 -0.79 11.71 5.99
N GLU A 77 -1.55 12.54 5.27
CA GLU A 77 -1.29 13.98 5.15
C GLU A 77 -1.31 14.68 6.51
N GLU A 78 -2.28 14.35 7.36
CA GLU A 78 -2.35 14.84 8.75
C GLU A 78 -1.14 14.36 9.56
N PHE A 79 -0.83 13.06 9.49
CA PHE A 79 0.26 12.44 10.24
C PHE A 79 1.63 12.98 9.85
N ALA A 80 1.88 13.22 8.57
CA ALA A 80 3.16 13.71 8.07
C ALA A 80 3.54 15.10 8.60
N ASN A 81 2.55 15.91 9.02
CA ASN A 81 2.78 17.21 9.65
C ASN A 81 3.26 17.09 11.11
N VAL A 82 3.00 15.96 11.76
CA VAL A 82 3.27 15.74 13.20
C VAL A 82 4.43 14.77 13.40
N TYR A 83 4.44 13.69 12.62
CA TYR A 83 5.37 12.58 12.74
C TYR A 83 6.23 12.48 11.49
N ARG A 84 7.55 12.43 11.67
CA ARG A 84 8.47 12.12 10.58
C ARG A 84 8.34 10.64 10.22
N ASN A 85 8.64 10.32 8.95
CA ASN A 85 8.61 8.95 8.44
C ASN A 85 7.26 8.25 8.62
N SER A 86 6.15 9.00 8.53
CA SER A 86 4.83 8.41 8.38
C SER A 86 4.71 7.69 7.04
N ARG A 87 4.02 6.55 7.05
CA ARG A 87 3.81 5.65 5.92
C ARG A 87 2.40 5.08 5.98
N VAL A 88 1.96 4.57 4.85
CA VAL A 88 0.76 3.75 4.75
C VAL A 88 1.18 2.35 4.32
N PHE A 89 0.66 1.35 5.00
CA PHE A 89 0.79 -0.04 4.60
C PHE A 89 -0.60 -0.62 4.38
N SER A 90 -0.74 -1.57 3.48
CA SER A 90 -1.90 -2.45 3.42
C SER A 90 -1.54 -3.79 4.03
N PHE A 91 -2.54 -4.49 4.55
CA PHE A 91 -2.37 -5.84 5.06
C PHE A 91 -3.57 -6.71 4.74
N GLU A 92 -3.28 -8.00 4.59
CA GLU A 92 -4.27 -9.08 4.52
C GLU A 92 -4.22 -9.87 5.82
N ALA A 93 -5.37 -10.27 6.32
CA ALA A 93 -5.49 -11.01 7.58
C ALA A 93 -6.54 -12.13 7.44
N PRO A 94 -6.40 -13.25 8.16
CA PRO A 94 -7.30 -14.40 8.04
C PRO A 94 -8.77 -14.06 8.33
N GLU A 95 -9.04 -13.01 9.09
CA GLU A 95 -10.39 -12.56 9.44
C GLU A 95 -11.07 -11.77 8.30
N LEU A 96 -10.32 -11.37 7.27
CA LEU A 96 -10.82 -10.63 6.12
C LEU A 96 -11.23 -11.57 4.99
N SER A 97 -12.09 -11.08 4.11
CA SER A 97 -12.44 -11.81 2.89
C SER A 97 -11.21 -11.99 1.99
N GLU A 98 -11.18 -13.03 1.15
CA GLU A 98 -10.06 -13.25 0.23
C GLU A 98 -9.82 -12.03 -0.67
N GLY A 99 -8.59 -11.52 -0.68
CA GLY A 99 -8.19 -10.31 -1.42
C GLY A 99 -8.69 -8.99 -0.82
N GLU A 100 -9.40 -9.02 0.32
CA GLU A 100 -9.74 -7.81 1.08
C GLU A 100 -8.53 -7.31 1.85
N ARG A 101 -8.28 -6.00 1.74
CA ARG A 101 -7.15 -5.33 2.41
C ARG A 101 -7.65 -4.25 3.35
N ARG A 102 -6.95 -4.12 4.47
CA ARG A 102 -7.06 -2.98 5.39
C ARG A 102 -5.80 -2.14 5.27
N TYR A 103 -5.91 -0.87 5.65
CA TYR A 103 -4.84 0.10 5.47
C TYR A 103 -4.45 0.66 6.84
N VAL A 104 -3.16 0.65 7.15
CA VAL A 104 -2.63 1.17 8.40
C VAL A 104 -1.78 2.40 8.13
N VAL A 105 -2.02 3.47 8.88
CA VAL A 105 -1.22 4.70 8.87
C VAL A 105 -0.43 4.75 10.16
N THR A 106 0.89 4.82 10.03
CA THR A 106 1.80 4.75 11.19
C THR A 106 3.15 5.37 10.85
N THR A 107 3.98 5.61 11.86
CA THR A 107 5.42 5.84 11.65
C THR A 107 6.13 4.51 11.34
N LEU A 108 7.30 4.60 10.71
CA LEU A 108 8.14 3.43 10.42
C LEU A 108 8.62 2.72 11.70
N ASP A 109 8.95 3.46 12.76
CA ASP A 109 9.43 2.88 14.03
C ASP A 109 8.31 2.10 14.74
N ARG A 110 7.11 2.70 14.83
CA ARG A 110 5.91 2.03 15.36
C ARG A 110 5.54 0.82 14.51
N PHE A 111 5.62 0.96 13.19
CA PHE A 111 5.40 -0.14 12.26
C PHE A 111 6.35 -1.30 12.55
N TRP A 112 7.65 -1.04 12.72
CA TRP A 112 8.64 -2.10 12.96
C TRP A 112 8.37 -2.89 14.24
N VAL A 113 8.02 -2.21 15.33
CA VAL A 113 7.64 -2.86 16.60
C VAL A 113 6.39 -3.73 16.41
N TRP A 114 5.38 -3.20 15.72
CA TRP A 114 4.15 -3.95 15.44
C TRP A 114 4.42 -5.15 14.51
N TYR A 115 5.09 -4.92 13.38
CA TYR A 115 5.40 -5.90 12.34
C TYR A 115 6.21 -7.09 12.88
N THR A 116 7.22 -6.83 13.70
CA THR A 116 8.05 -7.90 14.29
C THR A 116 7.28 -8.77 15.29
N SER A 117 6.19 -8.26 15.87
CA SER A 117 5.29 -9.03 16.74
C SER A 117 4.30 -9.92 15.98
N LEU A 118 4.11 -9.70 14.67
CA LEU A 118 3.15 -10.46 13.86
C LEU A 118 3.68 -11.84 13.50
N LYS A 119 2.76 -12.82 13.56
CA LYS A 119 3.00 -14.21 13.16
C LYS A 119 2.97 -14.36 11.63
N GLU A 120 1.93 -13.82 11.00
CA GLU A 120 1.77 -13.73 9.54
C GLU A 120 2.07 -12.30 9.07
N ARG A 121 2.75 -12.16 7.93
CA ARG A 121 3.34 -10.89 7.49
C ARG A 121 2.98 -10.54 6.05
N HIS A 122 1.70 -10.66 5.71
CA HIS A 122 1.13 -10.19 4.45
C HIS A 122 0.89 -8.68 4.49
N LEU A 123 1.97 -7.89 4.40
CA LEU A 123 1.92 -6.44 4.43
C LEU A 123 2.63 -5.85 3.21
N TYR A 124 2.07 -4.77 2.67
CA TYR A 124 2.58 -4.09 1.49
C TYR A 124 2.67 -2.59 1.76
N GLU A 125 3.80 -1.96 1.47
CA GLU A 125 3.92 -0.50 1.51
C GLU A 125 3.09 0.12 0.38
N LEU A 126 2.32 1.16 0.70
CA LEU A 126 1.67 1.99 -0.31
C LEU A 126 2.63 3.11 -0.70
N ILE A 127 2.96 3.16 -1.99
CA ILE A 127 3.67 4.28 -2.60
C ILE A 127 2.61 5.28 -3.04
N PRO A 128 2.45 6.44 -2.37
CA PRO A 128 1.40 7.37 -2.73
C PRO A 128 1.73 8.07 -4.05
N GLU A 129 0.70 8.36 -4.84
CA GLU A 129 0.83 9.14 -6.07
C GLU A 129 1.48 10.50 -5.78
N ASN A 130 2.21 11.05 -6.76
CA ASN A 130 2.89 12.35 -6.66
C ASN A 130 3.87 12.49 -5.48
N SER A 131 4.39 11.36 -4.96
CA SER A 131 5.39 11.33 -3.90
C SER A 131 6.78 11.02 -4.47
N PRO A 132 7.85 11.64 -3.95
CA PRO A 132 9.21 11.17 -4.24
C PRO A 132 9.37 9.71 -3.76
N CYS A 133 9.80 8.83 -4.66
CA CYS A 133 10.09 7.44 -4.37
C CYS A 133 11.48 7.05 -4.88
N ARG A 134 12.01 5.93 -4.37
CA ARG A 134 13.24 5.35 -4.92
C ARG A 134 12.87 4.52 -6.14
N LEU A 135 13.76 4.47 -7.14
CA LEU A 135 13.65 3.50 -8.22
C LEU A 135 13.66 2.08 -7.61
N TYR A 136 12.64 1.30 -7.95
CA TYR A 136 12.52 -0.11 -7.54
C TYR A 136 12.21 -0.96 -8.77
N PHE A 137 12.64 -2.22 -8.73
CA PHE A 137 12.36 -3.22 -9.74
C PHE A 137 11.74 -4.42 -9.05
N ASP A 138 10.69 -4.97 -9.65
CA ASP A 138 10.18 -6.29 -9.31
C ASP A 138 10.69 -7.25 -10.39
N LEU A 139 11.63 -8.12 -10.02
CA LEU A 139 12.29 -9.01 -10.96
C LEU A 139 11.78 -10.43 -10.73
N GLU A 140 11.02 -10.92 -11.70
CA GLU A 140 10.47 -12.28 -11.67
C GLU A 140 10.76 -13.02 -12.98
N TYR A 141 11.05 -14.32 -12.86
CA TYR A 141 11.19 -15.23 -14.00
C TYR A 141 10.94 -16.68 -13.58
N SER A 142 10.51 -17.51 -14.52
CA SER A 142 10.30 -18.94 -14.28
C SER A 142 11.63 -19.69 -14.26
N LYS A 143 11.99 -20.28 -13.11
CA LYS A 143 13.20 -21.10 -12.99
C LYS A 143 13.18 -22.34 -13.89
N GLN A 144 12.01 -23.00 -14.00
CA GLN A 144 11.87 -24.22 -14.81
C GLN A 144 12.13 -23.97 -16.30
N ALA A 145 11.67 -22.82 -16.81
CA ALA A 145 11.90 -22.44 -18.21
C ALA A 145 13.34 -21.93 -18.46
N ASN A 146 14.11 -21.67 -17.41
CA ASN A 146 15.41 -21.00 -17.48
C ASN A 146 16.50 -21.78 -16.72
N ALA A 147 16.51 -23.12 -16.83
CA ALA A 147 17.38 -24.00 -16.05
C ALA A 147 18.90 -23.81 -16.26
N GLY A 148 19.31 -23.05 -17.29
CA GLY A 148 20.71 -22.73 -17.59
C GLY A 148 21.17 -21.35 -17.11
N ILE A 149 20.34 -20.62 -16.38
CA ILE A 149 20.68 -19.30 -15.84
C ILE A 149 21.17 -19.46 -14.41
N ASP A 150 22.24 -18.75 -14.04
CA ASP A 150 22.65 -18.62 -12.65
C ASP A 150 21.59 -17.81 -11.88
N HIS A 151 20.98 -18.44 -10.88
CA HIS A 151 19.88 -17.88 -10.12
C HIS A 151 20.33 -17.11 -8.88
N GLU A 152 21.63 -17.13 -8.57
CA GLU A 152 22.19 -16.40 -7.45
C GLU A 152 22.31 -14.91 -7.82
N VAL A 153 21.62 -14.08 -7.04
CA VAL A 153 21.74 -12.61 -7.04
C VAL A 153 22.31 -12.19 -5.69
#